data_AF-A0A813WLR5-F1
#
_entry.id   AF-A0A813WLR5-F1
#
_cell.length_a   1.000
_cell.length_b   1.000
_cell.length_c   1.000
_cell.angle_alpha   90.00
_cell.angle_beta   90.00
_cell.angle_gamma   90.00
#
_symmetry.space_group_name_H-M   'P 1'
#
loop_
_entity.id
_entity.type
_entity.pdbx_description
1 polymer ?
#
loop_
_entity_poly.entity_id
_entity_poly.type
_entity_poly.pdbx_seq_one_letter_code
_entity_poly.pdbx_strand_id
1 'polypeptide(L)'
;MTHRCILVIFLLFVCHREFPVDAALFSCKTKFSCGCSKSNVNINTRIVGGEVAMDHSWGWAVSIRSNFGSHFCGGMIISPRYVLTAAHCVEDYISSANLISVVIGTNSLKTAEGQRFTLSRVFSHLGYNLKTRENDIALLQLSNAIDFKNDNVAKICLPNVKLTEQSLYPLEAKPLVAIGWGHITFNGSVSNSLRQVTVKTVASNESKCKYSIRNTYLQFCAAVDGGGKDTCQGDSGGPLMFYSQPNQVWILAGITSYGYRCALPNYAGVYTRISAYMTWIQSIVGNDGIVTIQQIQATIFYCKSTDPCGCSRNNVDINLDVIRGESVAYRSWGWAISVRDSSGMHICGGTIISKSFILTAAHCFVRISEEYFPYSVFMGIDTLDSTAGHIRLISHVFIHPKWNFTSQENDIALLKLNGSIPTHDVNIAKICLPDVIEPDQVHYPLIHSSLIAIGWGITAWEDLISPMYLRQVLLEAIDSTESKCSNIIKNFRLQFCAAIQGRGKDTCEGNSGGPIMHFSTAKRRWILTGIISYGYRCGLRDYIGVYTRISVYIDWIRLIVGNDGIVTVKENLACTHHRSRITVLSLLLFFICLSHVHIL
;
A
#
# COMPACT_ATOMS: atom_id res chain seq x y z
N MET A 1 -15.89 -71.81 -40.72
CA MET A 1 -16.08 -70.38 -41.02
C MET A 1 -15.64 -69.57 -39.80
N THR A 2 -14.33 -69.45 -39.59
CA THR A 2 -13.51 -68.26 -39.88
C THR A 2 -13.86 -67.04 -39.03
N HIS A 3 -13.19 -66.97 -37.88
CA HIS A 3 -13.10 -65.83 -36.97
C HIS A 3 -12.62 -64.57 -37.69
N ARG A 4 -13.30 -63.44 -37.47
CA ARG A 4 -12.79 -62.10 -37.76
C ARG A 4 -12.83 -61.27 -36.49
N CYS A 5 -11.66 -61.09 -35.88
CA CYS A 5 -11.36 -59.98 -34.98
C CYS A 5 -11.39 -58.69 -35.81
N ILE A 6 -12.23 -57.72 -35.43
CA ILE A 6 -12.18 -56.37 -35.98
C ILE A 6 -11.33 -55.52 -35.02
N LEU A 7 -10.13 -55.21 -35.51
CA LEU A 7 -9.18 -54.26 -34.96
C LEU A 7 -9.77 -52.85 -35.07
N VAL A 8 -10.20 -52.25 -33.95
CA VAL A 8 -10.59 -50.84 -33.91
C VAL A 8 -9.31 -49.99 -33.83
N ILE A 9 -8.93 -49.40 -34.96
CA ILE A 9 -7.84 -48.44 -35.07
C ILE A 9 -8.28 -47.15 -34.38
N PHE A 10 -7.68 -46.85 -33.22
CA PHE A 10 -7.73 -45.52 -32.63
C PHE A 10 -6.93 -44.56 -33.52
N LEU A 11 -7.62 -43.76 -34.31
CA LEU A 11 -7.07 -42.54 -34.92
C LEU A 11 -6.77 -41.55 -33.78
N LEU A 12 -5.52 -41.52 -33.34
CA LEU A 12 -4.95 -40.40 -32.60
C LEU A 12 -4.97 -39.17 -33.51
N PHE A 13 -6.07 -38.40 -33.46
CA PHE A 13 -6.01 -36.99 -33.82
C PHE A 13 -5.14 -36.30 -32.78
N VAL A 14 -3.84 -36.18 -33.11
CA VAL A 14 -2.95 -35.21 -32.48
C VAL A 14 -3.54 -33.85 -32.81
N CYS A 15 -4.29 -33.30 -31.88
CA CYS A 15 -4.66 -31.90 -31.90
C CYS A 15 -3.37 -31.10 -31.66
N HIS A 16 -2.65 -30.76 -32.74
CA HIS A 16 -1.76 -29.60 -32.71
C HIS A 16 -2.66 -28.36 -32.58
N ARG A 17 -3.09 -28.08 -31.34
CA ARG A 17 -3.32 -26.69 -30.95
C ARG A 17 -1.93 -26.07 -30.84
N GLU A 18 -1.58 -25.25 -31.82
CA GLU A 18 -0.67 -24.15 -31.56
C GLU A 18 -1.25 -23.39 -30.35
N PHE A 19 -0.56 -23.46 -29.22
CA PHE A 19 -0.87 -22.64 -28.06
C PHE A 19 -0.74 -21.18 -28.50
N PRO A 20 -1.79 -20.34 -28.41
CA PRO A 20 -1.62 -18.93 -28.64
C PRO A 20 -0.63 -18.39 -27.60
N VAL A 21 0.37 -17.68 -28.11
CA VAL A 21 1.50 -17.07 -27.43
C VAL A 21 1.02 -16.31 -26.17
N ASP A 22 1.56 -16.65 -24.99
CA ASP A 22 1.17 -16.04 -23.70
C ASP A 22 1.43 -14.52 -23.68
N ALA A 23 0.43 -13.73 -24.08
CA ALA A 23 0.43 -12.28 -23.97
C ALA A 23 -0.27 -11.88 -22.66
N ALA A 24 0.39 -11.12 -21.80
CA ALA A 24 -0.22 -10.62 -20.57
C ALA A 24 -1.11 -9.41 -20.90
N LEU A 25 -2.43 -9.56 -20.72
CA LEU A 25 -3.40 -8.48 -20.89
C LEU A 25 -3.60 -7.74 -19.57
N PHE A 26 -3.25 -6.45 -19.53
CA PHE A 26 -3.48 -5.58 -18.40
C PHE A 26 -4.69 -4.68 -18.68
N SER A 27 -5.80 -4.93 -17.97
CA SER A 27 -7.02 -4.12 -18.04
C SER A 27 -7.16 -3.26 -16.80
N CYS A 28 -7.38 -1.97 -16.98
CA CYS A 28 -7.68 -1.07 -15.87
C CYS A 28 -9.19 -0.98 -15.63
N LYS A 29 -9.60 -1.01 -14.36
CA LYS A 29 -10.92 -0.53 -13.94
C LYS A 29 -10.85 0.97 -13.72
N THR A 30 -11.56 1.75 -14.55
CA THR A 30 -11.61 3.23 -14.66
C THR A 30 -11.95 4.03 -13.39
N LYS A 31 -11.92 3.41 -12.21
CA LYS A 31 -12.23 4.04 -10.93
C LYS A 31 -11.08 4.92 -10.41
N PHE A 32 -9.88 4.81 -10.96
CA PHE A 32 -8.69 5.52 -10.49
C PHE A 32 -8.25 6.64 -11.45
N SER A 33 -7.80 7.76 -10.90
CA SER A 33 -7.37 8.96 -11.64
C SER A 33 -5.92 8.92 -12.16
N CYS A 34 -5.22 7.78 -12.04
CA CYS A 34 -3.88 7.54 -12.57
C CYS A 34 -3.63 6.05 -12.85
N GLY A 35 -2.51 5.76 -13.51
CA GLY A 35 -2.00 4.40 -13.74
C GLY A 35 -2.85 3.57 -14.69
N CYS A 36 -3.74 4.24 -15.43
CA CYS A 36 -4.72 3.66 -16.32
C CYS A 36 -4.75 4.42 -17.63
N SER A 37 -4.45 3.71 -18.73
CA SER A 37 -4.77 4.20 -20.07
C SER A 37 -6.10 3.59 -20.51
N LYS A 38 -6.79 4.23 -21.46
CA LYS A 38 -8.08 3.74 -21.98
C LYS A 38 -7.91 2.44 -22.78
N SER A 39 -6.82 2.32 -23.53
CA SER A 39 -6.45 1.10 -24.24
C SER A 39 -5.84 0.09 -23.29
N ASN A 40 -6.27 -1.17 -23.36
CA ASN A 40 -5.62 -2.26 -22.64
C ASN A 40 -4.16 -2.37 -23.08
N VAL A 41 -3.27 -2.63 -22.12
CA VAL A 41 -1.86 -2.89 -22.43
C VAL A 41 -1.72 -4.38 -22.65
N ASN A 42 -1.26 -4.76 -23.85
CA ASN A 42 -0.82 -6.12 -24.12
C ASN A 42 0.70 -6.13 -24.13
N ILE A 43 1.31 -6.97 -23.29
CA ILE A 43 2.75 -7.13 -23.25
C ILE A 43 3.07 -8.59 -23.52
N ASN A 44 3.83 -8.84 -24.57
CA ASN A 44 4.31 -10.18 -24.83
C ASN A 44 5.48 -10.50 -23.90
N THR A 45 5.27 -11.38 -22.93
CA THR A 45 6.26 -11.71 -21.90
C THR A 45 7.42 -12.54 -22.43
N ARG A 46 7.34 -13.03 -23.68
CA ARG A 46 8.38 -13.83 -24.34
C ARG A 46 9.20 -13.07 -25.39
N ILE A 47 8.79 -11.85 -25.77
CA ILE A 47 9.47 -11.09 -26.83
C ILE A 47 10.64 -10.29 -26.26
N VAL A 48 11.83 -10.75 -26.60
CA VAL A 48 13.11 -10.08 -26.37
C VAL A 48 13.26 -9.10 -27.55
N GLY A 49 13.24 -7.77 -27.36
CA GLY A 49 13.39 -6.81 -28.49
C GLY A 49 13.00 -5.36 -28.23
N GLY A 50 12.19 -5.15 -27.20
CA GLY A 50 11.22 -4.07 -27.22
C GLY A 50 10.19 -4.33 -28.33
N GLU A 51 8.90 -4.28 -28.02
CA GLU A 51 7.85 -4.34 -29.04
C GLU A 51 7.30 -2.93 -29.27
N VAL A 52 6.71 -2.71 -30.44
CA VAL A 52 5.99 -1.45 -30.69
C VAL A 52 4.79 -1.44 -29.74
N ALA A 53 4.68 -0.38 -28.95
CA ALA A 53 3.55 -0.21 -28.06
C ALA A 53 2.29 0.05 -28.89
N MET A 54 1.19 -0.58 -28.52
CA MET A 54 -0.11 -0.30 -29.13
C MET A 54 -0.46 1.19 -28.99
N ASP A 55 -1.16 1.72 -29.99
CA ASP A 55 -1.53 3.13 -29.98
C ASP A 55 -2.30 3.50 -28.71
N HIS A 56 -1.81 4.56 -28.05
CA HIS A 56 -2.37 5.11 -26.81
C HIS A 56 -2.39 4.14 -25.62
N SER A 57 -1.64 3.03 -25.65
CA SER A 57 -1.53 2.11 -24.50
C SER A 57 -0.84 2.76 -23.28
N TRP A 58 0.00 3.77 -23.51
CA TRP A 58 0.75 4.48 -22.47
C TRP A 58 0.44 5.98 -22.48
N GLY A 59 -0.78 6.36 -22.06
CA GLY A 59 -1.24 7.75 -22.11
C GLY A 59 -0.42 8.77 -21.30
N TRP A 60 0.48 8.33 -20.42
CA TRP A 60 1.41 9.20 -19.68
C TRP A 60 2.75 9.40 -20.37
N ALA A 61 3.03 8.77 -21.51
CA ALA A 61 4.30 8.92 -22.22
C ALA A 61 4.47 10.36 -22.72
N VAL A 62 5.66 10.94 -22.48
CA VAL A 62 6.00 12.30 -22.90
C VAL A 62 7.24 12.28 -23.77
N SER A 63 7.20 13.01 -24.89
CA SER A 63 8.37 13.35 -25.70
C SER A 63 8.80 14.78 -25.37
N ILE A 64 9.99 14.96 -24.81
CA ILE A 64 10.63 16.28 -24.64
C ILE A 64 11.37 16.61 -25.93
N ARG A 65 11.09 17.80 -26.48
CA ARG A 65 11.59 18.24 -27.77
C ARG A 65 12.34 19.57 -27.67
N SER A 66 13.40 19.70 -28.45
CA SER A 66 14.15 20.94 -28.62
C SER A 66 13.30 21.99 -29.35
N ASN A 67 13.80 23.22 -29.42
CA ASN A 67 13.16 24.31 -30.17
C ASN A 67 12.99 23.98 -31.67
N PHE A 68 13.84 23.11 -32.22
CA PHE A 68 13.73 22.63 -33.62
C PHE A 68 12.74 21.47 -33.77
N GLY A 69 12.04 21.09 -32.71
CA GLY A 69 11.04 20.02 -32.72
C GLY A 69 11.61 18.61 -32.69
N SER A 70 12.92 18.44 -32.51
CA SER A 70 13.57 17.14 -32.39
C SER A 70 13.40 16.55 -30.98
N HIS A 71 13.04 15.28 -30.89
CA HIS A 71 13.00 14.52 -29.65
C HIS A 71 14.41 14.28 -29.12
N PHE A 72 14.64 14.47 -27.82
CA PHE A 72 15.93 14.18 -27.20
C PHE A 72 15.83 13.45 -25.85
N CYS A 73 14.70 13.56 -25.14
CA CYS A 73 14.43 12.84 -23.90
C CYS A 73 12.95 12.46 -23.79
N GLY A 74 12.69 11.42 -23.01
CA GLY A 74 11.37 11.06 -22.52
C GLY A 74 10.98 11.78 -21.24
N GLY A 75 9.74 11.56 -20.83
CA GLY A 75 9.20 11.95 -19.54
C GLY A 75 7.90 11.21 -19.25
N MET A 76 7.29 11.52 -18.10
CA MET A 76 5.96 11.01 -17.77
C MET A 76 5.05 12.07 -17.15
N ILE A 77 3.77 12.02 -17.50
CA ILE A 77 2.73 12.89 -16.94
C ILE A 77 2.40 12.41 -15.52
N ILE A 78 2.67 13.23 -14.52
CA ILE A 78 2.38 12.90 -13.10
C ILE A 78 1.21 13.72 -12.54
N SER A 79 0.89 14.85 -13.18
CA SER A 79 -0.16 15.78 -12.75
C SER A 79 -0.68 16.60 -13.95
N PRO A 80 -1.79 17.35 -13.82
CA PRO A 80 -2.30 18.19 -14.90
C PRO A 80 -1.32 19.23 -15.43
N ARG A 81 -0.36 19.69 -14.62
CA ARG A 81 0.59 20.74 -15.00
C ARG A 81 2.05 20.31 -14.89
N TYR A 82 2.33 19.07 -14.52
CA TYR A 82 3.70 18.62 -14.27
C TYR A 82 4.05 17.33 -15.01
N VAL A 83 5.18 17.40 -15.70
CA VAL A 83 5.88 16.26 -16.29
C VAL A 83 7.14 15.99 -15.47
N LEU A 84 7.39 14.71 -15.17
CA LEU A 84 8.59 14.26 -14.50
C LEU A 84 9.58 13.70 -15.55
N THR A 85 10.87 13.96 -15.36
CA THR A 85 11.96 13.50 -16.23
C THR A 85 13.29 13.47 -15.46
N ALA A 86 14.40 13.18 -16.13
CA ALA A 86 15.74 13.20 -15.56
C ALA A 86 16.33 14.63 -15.57
N ALA A 87 17.14 14.97 -14.56
CA ALA A 87 17.81 16.27 -14.49
C ALA A 87 18.76 16.50 -15.66
N HIS A 88 19.49 15.47 -16.07
CA HIS A 88 20.44 15.55 -17.19
C HIS A 88 19.79 15.95 -18.53
N CYS A 89 18.48 15.76 -18.67
CA CYS A 89 17.75 16.17 -19.87
C CYS A 89 17.54 17.69 -19.92
N VAL A 90 17.53 18.37 -18.77
CA VAL A 90 17.02 19.74 -18.67
C VAL A 90 17.96 20.72 -17.97
N GLU A 91 19.14 20.28 -17.55
CA GLU A 91 20.12 21.09 -16.82
C GLU A 91 20.51 22.37 -17.58
N ASP A 92 20.72 22.28 -18.89
CA ASP A 92 21.05 23.43 -19.74
C ASP A 92 19.85 24.38 -20.01
N TYR A 93 18.65 23.98 -19.59
CA TYR A 93 17.39 24.67 -19.89
C TYR A 93 16.72 25.29 -18.66
N ILE A 94 17.36 25.25 -17.48
CA ILE A 94 16.78 25.77 -16.21
C ILE A 94 16.38 27.25 -16.33
N SER A 95 17.23 28.06 -16.96
CA SER A 95 17.00 29.50 -17.17
C SER A 95 16.32 29.83 -18.51
N SER A 96 16.00 28.82 -19.32
CA SER A 96 15.57 28.96 -20.72
C SER A 96 14.50 27.94 -21.10
N ALA A 97 13.54 27.73 -20.19
CA ALA A 97 12.46 26.75 -20.33
C ALA A 97 11.66 26.88 -21.64
N ASN A 98 11.61 28.08 -22.23
CA ASN A 98 10.96 28.38 -23.50
C ASN A 98 11.66 27.77 -24.73
N LEU A 99 12.89 27.27 -24.60
CA LEU A 99 13.65 26.62 -25.69
C LEU A 99 13.33 25.14 -25.86
N ILE A 100 12.49 24.58 -24.99
CA ILE A 100 12.04 23.20 -25.07
C ILE A 100 10.51 23.12 -24.96
N SER A 101 9.95 22.04 -25.48
CA SER A 101 8.52 21.75 -25.42
C SER A 101 8.29 20.29 -25.07
N VAL A 102 7.10 19.98 -24.56
CA VAL A 102 6.66 18.60 -24.35
C VAL A 102 5.55 18.26 -25.32
N VAL A 103 5.55 17.04 -25.84
CA VAL A 103 4.49 16.49 -26.68
C VAL A 103 3.92 15.23 -26.03
N ILE A 104 2.60 15.17 -25.91
CA ILE A 104 1.86 14.09 -25.24
C ILE A 104 0.73 13.54 -26.12
N GLY A 105 0.22 12.36 -25.79
CA GLY A 105 -0.98 11.78 -26.44
C GLY A 105 -0.74 11.25 -27.85
N THR A 106 0.50 10.90 -28.19
CA THR A 106 0.89 10.31 -29.47
C THR A 106 1.85 9.16 -29.25
N ASN A 107 1.80 8.14 -30.11
CA ASN A 107 2.79 7.08 -30.18
C ASN A 107 3.87 7.37 -31.24
N SER A 108 3.71 8.42 -32.06
CA SER A 108 4.58 8.72 -33.20
C SER A 108 5.33 10.04 -33.04
N LEU A 109 6.64 10.04 -33.32
CA LEU A 109 7.43 11.26 -33.35
C LEU A 109 7.19 12.12 -34.61
N LYS A 110 6.72 11.51 -35.70
CA LYS A 110 6.61 12.14 -37.03
C LYS A 110 5.27 12.83 -37.29
N THR A 111 4.20 12.33 -36.71
CA THR A 111 2.86 12.87 -36.98
C THR A 111 2.67 14.18 -36.22
N ALA A 112 1.82 15.07 -36.76
CA ALA A 112 1.34 16.25 -36.03
C ALA A 112 0.32 15.87 -34.93
N GLU A 113 0.12 14.56 -34.71
CA GLU A 113 -0.77 14.04 -33.68
C GLU A 113 -0.13 14.24 -32.30
N GLY A 114 -0.99 14.49 -31.31
CA GLY A 114 -0.57 14.81 -29.96
C GLY A 114 -0.63 16.31 -29.64
N GLN A 115 -0.57 16.61 -28.35
CA GLN A 115 -0.69 17.97 -27.84
C GLN A 115 0.70 18.49 -27.45
N ARG A 116 1.08 19.66 -27.97
CA ARG A 116 2.34 20.33 -27.64
C ARG A 116 2.13 21.39 -26.56
N PHE A 117 2.93 21.34 -25.51
CA PHE A 117 2.94 22.34 -24.44
C PHE A 117 4.29 23.02 -24.34
N THR A 118 4.27 24.34 -24.11
CA THR A 118 5.43 25.11 -23.65
C THR A 118 5.58 24.98 -22.14
N LEU A 119 6.78 25.28 -21.64
CA LEU A 119 7.07 25.21 -20.21
C LEU A 119 7.01 26.60 -19.57
N SER A 120 6.41 26.68 -18.39
CA SER A 120 6.51 27.87 -17.53
C SER A 120 7.79 27.86 -16.70
N ARG A 121 8.22 26.68 -16.23
CA ARG A 121 9.38 26.53 -15.36
C ARG A 121 9.97 25.12 -15.40
N VAL A 122 11.28 25.04 -15.20
CA VAL A 122 12.03 23.80 -15.00
C VAL A 122 12.55 23.77 -13.56
N PHE A 123 12.36 22.64 -12.89
CA PHE A 123 12.86 22.38 -11.54
C PHE A 123 13.81 21.18 -11.58
N SER A 124 15.11 21.44 -11.67
CA SER A 124 16.14 20.41 -11.48
C SER A 124 16.40 20.22 -9.98
N HIS A 125 16.69 19.00 -9.54
CA HIS A 125 17.02 18.75 -8.14
C HIS A 125 18.36 19.42 -7.78
N LEU A 126 18.39 20.27 -6.74
CA LEU A 126 19.58 21.07 -6.38
C LEU A 126 20.83 20.24 -6.07
N GLY A 127 20.64 19.01 -5.58
CA GLY A 127 21.72 18.05 -5.35
C GLY A 127 22.17 17.26 -6.59
N TYR A 128 21.69 17.61 -7.79
CA TYR A 128 22.06 16.89 -9.02
C TYR A 128 23.58 16.96 -9.26
N ASN A 129 24.19 15.79 -9.46
CA ASN A 129 25.63 15.70 -9.68
C ASN A 129 25.92 15.14 -11.08
N LEU A 130 26.50 15.97 -11.95
CA LEU A 130 26.83 15.62 -13.33
C LEU A 130 27.78 14.42 -13.46
N LYS A 131 28.67 14.21 -12.48
CA LYS A 131 29.66 13.13 -12.50
C LYS A 131 29.10 11.80 -12.01
N THR A 132 28.40 11.82 -10.87
CA THR A 132 27.86 10.60 -10.26
C THR A 132 26.47 10.23 -10.77
N ARG A 133 25.79 11.18 -11.42
CA ARG A 133 24.37 11.09 -11.81
C ARG A 133 23.45 10.79 -10.62
N GLU A 134 23.87 11.15 -9.41
CA GLU A 134 22.98 11.16 -8.24
C GLU A 134 22.01 12.33 -8.35
N ASN A 135 20.79 12.13 -7.81
CA ASN A 135 19.71 13.12 -7.89
C ASN A 135 19.33 13.50 -9.32
N ASP A 136 19.41 12.54 -10.24
CA ASP A 136 19.04 12.73 -11.64
C ASP A 136 17.52 12.71 -11.83
N ILE A 137 16.87 13.80 -11.40
CA ILE A 137 15.42 14.00 -11.42
C ILE A 137 15.09 15.48 -11.62
N ALA A 138 14.10 15.76 -12.47
CA ALA A 138 13.59 17.09 -12.73
C ALA A 138 12.07 17.10 -12.99
N LEU A 139 11.44 18.23 -12.67
CA LEU A 139 10.03 18.52 -12.94
C LEU A 139 9.90 19.66 -13.95
N LEU A 140 9.02 19.47 -14.94
CA LEU A 140 8.69 20.47 -15.95
C LEU A 140 7.27 20.95 -15.71
N GLN A 141 7.12 22.22 -15.37
CA GLN A 141 5.82 22.85 -15.22
C GLN A 141 5.33 23.34 -16.57
N LEU A 142 4.16 22.88 -16.97
CA LEU A 142 3.51 23.24 -18.22
C LEU A 142 2.83 24.60 -18.09
N SER A 143 2.89 25.39 -19.18
CA SER A 143 2.20 26.69 -19.24
C SER A 143 0.68 26.56 -19.05
N ASN A 144 0.10 25.48 -19.57
CA ASN A 144 -1.32 25.17 -19.48
C ASN A 144 -1.55 23.76 -18.93
N ALA A 145 -2.70 23.57 -18.28
CA ALA A 145 -3.09 22.26 -17.78
C ALA A 145 -3.51 21.32 -18.91
N ILE A 146 -3.16 20.05 -18.78
CA ILE A 146 -3.56 18.97 -19.69
C ILE A 146 -5.06 18.68 -19.51
N ASP A 147 -5.77 18.58 -20.63
CA ASP A 147 -7.16 18.10 -20.62
C ASP A 147 -7.21 16.57 -20.71
N PHE A 148 -7.49 15.93 -19.57
CA PHE A 148 -7.65 14.48 -19.47
C PHE A 148 -9.01 13.96 -19.95
N LYS A 149 -9.88 14.80 -20.52
CA LYS A 149 -11.04 14.32 -21.29
C LYS A 149 -10.62 13.70 -22.61
N ASN A 150 -9.42 14.02 -23.10
CA ASN A 150 -8.84 13.35 -24.26
C ASN A 150 -8.39 11.93 -23.87
N ASP A 151 -8.92 10.93 -24.57
CA ASP A 151 -8.70 9.51 -24.31
C ASP A 151 -7.25 9.04 -24.46
N ASN A 152 -6.41 9.84 -25.13
CA ASN A 152 -5.02 9.49 -25.45
C ASN A 152 -4.02 9.90 -24.36
N VAL A 153 -4.46 10.62 -23.32
CA VAL A 153 -3.59 11.12 -22.26
C VAL A 153 -4.05 10.62 -20.89
N ALA A 154 -3.09 10.26 -20.05
CA ALA A 154 -3.33 9.76 -18.70
C ALA A 154 -2.17 10.14 -17.77
N LYS A 155 -2.39 10.06 -16.47
CA LYS A 155 -1.32 10.23 -15.46
C LYS A 155 -0.78 8.87 -15.04
N ILE A 156 0.51 8.73 -14.80
CA ILE A 156 1.06 7.55 -14.11
C ILE A 156 0.85 7.70 -12.59
N CYS A 157 0.64 6.60 -11.87
CA CYS A 157 0.59 6.67 -10.41
C CYS A 157 2.01 6.74 -9.83
N LEU A 158 2.18 7.59 -8.82
CA LEU A 158 3.42 7.65 -8.05
C LEU A 158 3.36 6.70 -6.83
N PRO A 159 4.52 6.15 -6.40
CA PRO A 159 4.59 5.37 -5.18
C PRO A 159 4.26 6.24 -3.96
N ASN A 160 3.98 5.60 -2.83
CA ASN A 160 3.64 6.32 -1.60
C ASN A 160 4.88 7.04 -1.02
N VAL A 161 4.66 8.19 -0.37
CA VAL A 161 5.64 9.01 0.37
C VAL A 161 6.34 8.23 1.49
N LYS A 162 5.73 7.13 1.94
CA LYS A 162 6.07 6.39 3.14
C LYS A 162 7.10 5.27 3.00
N LEU A 163 7.85 5.25 1.91
CA LEU A 163 8.91 4.25 1.77
C LEU A 163 10.15 4.80 2.50
N THR A 164 10.27 4.48 3.78
CA THR A 164 11.51 4.62 4.58
C THR A 164 12.63 3.77 3.96
N GLU A 165 13.89 4.04 4.31
CA GLU A 165 15.06 3.43 3.66
C GLU A 165 15.08 1.88 3.67
N GLN A 166 14.35 1.21 4.59
CA GLN A 166 14.18 -0.25 4.60
C GLN A 166 12.89 -0.78 3.95
N SER A 167 11.90 0.07 3.69
CA SER A 167 10.67 -0.31 2.96
C SER A 167 10.77 0.07 1.48
N LEU A 168 11.95 -0.10 0.89
CA LEU A 168 12.09 -0.13 -0.57
C LEU A 168 11.03 -1.10 -1.09
N TYR A 169 10.10 -0.62 -1.94
CA TYR A 169 9.13 -1.50 -2.60
C TYR A 169 9.95 -2.68 -3.15
N PRO A 170 9.72 -3.94 -2.72
CA PRO A 170 10.52 -5.05 -3.22
C PRO A 170 10.17 -5.16 -4.70
N LEU A 171 10.99 -4.51 -5.51
CA LEU A 171 11.03 -4.63 -6.96
C LEU A 171 11.74 -5.93 -7.34
N GLU A 172 12.45 -6.54 -6.37
CA GLU A 172 13.02 -7.88 -6.48
C GLU A 172 12.00 -8.86 -7.03
N ALA A 173 12.38 -9.51 -8.14
CA ALA A 173 11.59 -10.46 -8.89
C ALA A 173 10.28 -9.95 -9.53
N LYS A 174 9.98 -8.64 -9.52
CA LYS A 174 8.82 -8.09 -10.25
C LYS A 174 9.18 -7.80 -11.72
N PRO A 175 8.29 -8.15 -12.68
CA PRO A 175 8.42 -7.66 -14.04
C PRO A 175 8.21 -6.14 -14.06
N LEU A 176 9.19 -5.43 -14.59
CA LEU A 176 9.14 -3.99 -14.80
C LEU A 176 9.01 -3.69 -16.28
N VAL A 177 8.37 -2.58 -16.63
CA VAL A 177 8.16 -2.16 -18.01
C VAL A 177 8.73 -0.79 -18.22
N ALA A 178 9.67 -0.67 -19.16
CA ALA A 178 10.19 0.59 -19.66
C ALA A 178 9.53 0.94 -21.00
N ILE A 179 9.31 2.23 -21.24
CA ILE A 179 8.77 2.73 -22.51
C ILE A 179 9.56 3.95 -23.00
N GLY A 180 9.61 4.13 -24.31
CA GLY A 180 10.22 5.31 -24.92
C GLY A 180 10.41 5.21 -26.43
N TRP A 181 11.01 6.27 -26.99
CA TRP A 181 11.34 6.40 -28.42
C TRP A 181 12.86 6.32 -28.66
N GLY A 182 13.61 5.87 -27.66
CA GLY A 182 15.05 5.78 -27.73
C GLY A 182 15.56 4.91 -28.86
N HIS A 183 16.88 4.97 -29.04
CA HIS A 183 17.57 4.33 -30.11
C HIS A 183 17.39 2.82 -30.03
N ILE A 184 17.04 2.21 -31.17
CA ILE A 184 16.85 0.75 -31.26
C ILE A 184 18.20 0.01 -31.16
N THR A 185 19.29 0.70 -31.49
CA THR A 185 20.68 0.22 -31.41
C THR A 185 21.57 1.32 -30.83
N PHE A 186 22.67 0.96 -30.17
CA PHE A 186 23.66 1.94 -29.71
C PHE A 186 24.16 2.79 -30.89
N ASN A 187 24.13 4.12 -30.76
CA ASN A 187 24.39 5.09 -31.86
C ASN A 187 23.46 4.99 -33.08
N GLY A 188 22.30 4.33 -32.95
CA GLY A 188 21.30 4.23 -34.02
C GLY A 188 20.51 5.52 -34.23
N SER A 189 19.31 5.43 -34.80
CA SER A 189 18.31 6.52 -34.76
C SER A 189 17.25 6.22 -33.72
N VAL A 190 16.62 7.27 -33.17
CA VAL A 190 15.41 7.15 -32.37
C VAL A 190 14.32 6.38 -33.12
N SER A 191 13.51 5.63 -32.39
CA SER A 191 12.33 4.97 -32.96
C SER A 191 11.27 6.01 -33.26
N ASN A 192 10.67 5.97 -34.45
CA ASN A 192 9.52 6.83 -34.74
C ASN A 192 8.29 6.43 -33.94
N SER A 193 8.14 5.15 -33.61
CA SER A 193 7.02 4.60 -32.85
C SER A 193 7.44 4.34 -31.41
N LEU A 194 6.52 4.58 -30.46
CA LEU A 194 6.73 4.29 -29.05
C LEU A 194 6.96 2.78 -28.89
N ARG A 195 7.98 2.42 -28.11
CA ARG A 195 8.32 1.02 -27.83
C ARG A 195 8.20 0.73 -26.34
N GLN A 196 7.98 -0.53 -26.01
CA GLN A 196 7.90 -1.03 -24.64
C GLN A 196 8.77 -2.27 -24.47
N VAL A 197 9.39 -2.45 -23.30
CA VAL A 197 10.21 -3.62 -22.98
C VAL A 197 10.01 -4.06 -21.54
N THR A 198 9.95 -5.37 -21.30
CA THR A 198 9.93 -5.94 -19.95
C THR A 198 11.34 -6.24 -19.48
N VAL A 199 11.69 -5.77 -18.29
CA VAL A 199 12.98 -5.96 -17.61
C VAL A 199 12.75 -6.44 -16.17
N LYS A 200 13.80 -6.90 -15.51
CA LYS A 200 13.78 -7.27 -14.09
C LYS A 200 14.82 -6.48 -13.32
N THR A 201 14.59 -6.27 -12.04
CA THR A 201 15.62 -5.69 -11.17
C THR A 201 16.84 -6.59 -11.07
N VAL A 202 18.00 -5.96 -11.03
CA VAL A 202 19.28 -6.61 -10.78
C VAL A 202 19.73 -6.21 -9.38
N ALA A 203 20.15 -7.18 -8.57
CA ALA A 203 20.59 -6.89 -7.21
C ALA A 203 21.86 -6.02 -7.24
N SER A 204 21.99 -5.09 -6.28
CA SER A 204 23.08 -4.11 -6.28
C SER A 204 24.48 -4.71 -6.13
N ASN A 205 24.58 -5.94 -5.60
CA ASN A 205 25.83 -6.67 -5.44
C ASN A 205 26.23 -7.46 -6.70
N GLU A 206 25.32 -7.67 -7.65
CA GLU A 206 25.63 -8.35 -8.91
C GLU A 206 26.56 -7.49 -9.77
N SER A 207 27.52 -8.12 -10.45
CA SER A 207 28.53 -7.43 -11.25
C SER A 207 27.93 -6.47 -12.29
N LYS A 208 26.79 -6.84 -12.88
CA LYS A 208 26.09 -6.03 -13.90
C LYS A 208 25.54 -4.70 -13.35
N CYS A 209 25.34 -4.61 -12.03
CA CYS A 209 24.86 -3.40 -11.35
C CYS A 209 25.94 -2.73 -10.50
N LYS A 210 26.71 -3.51 -9.74
CA LYS A 210 27.70 -3.07 -8.74
C LYS A 210 28.68 -2.01 -9.24
N TYR A 211 29.13 -2.13 -10.49
CA TYR A 211 30.11 -1.19 -11.08
C TYR A 211 29.47 0.05 -11.71
N SER A 212 28.16 0.02 -11.96
CA SER A 212 27.41 1.11 -12.61
C SER A 212 26.72 2.01 -11.59
N ILE A 213 26.25 1.43 -10.48
CA ILE A 213 25.53 2.14 -9.42
C ILE A 213 26.50 2.88 -8.49
N ARG A 214 26.16 4.11 -8.11
CA ARG A 214 26.96 4.91 -7.16
C ARG A 214 26.33 4.96 -5.79
N ASN A 215 25.00 4.95 -5.75
CA ASN A 215 24.24 5.09 -4.53
C ASN A 215 22.99 4.21 -4.57
N THR A 216 23.00 3.12 -3.81
CA THR A 216 21.91 2.11 -3.81
C THR A 216 20.60 2.63 -3.21
N TYR A 217 20.67 3.72 -2.44
CA TYR A 217 19.50 4.39 -1.90
C TYR A 217 18.77 5.21 -2.98
N LEU A 218 19.53 5.98 -3.77
CA LEU A 218 18.99 6.88 -4.78
C LEU A 218 18.79 6.23 -6.15
N GLN A 219 19.47 5.12 -6.41
CA GLN A 219 19.52 4.45 -7.71
C GLN A 219 19.21 2.96 -7.56
N PHE A 220 18.82 2.33 -8.67
CA PHE A 220 18.75 0.87 -8.78
C PHE A 220 18.97 0.42 -10.23
N CYS A 221 19.24 -0.86 -10.42
CA CYS A 221 19.49 -1.43 -11.75
C CYS A 221 18.34 -2.32 -12.21
N ALA A 222 18.09 -2.31 -13.51
CA ALA A 222 17.22 -3.29 -14.16
C ALA A 222 17.81 -3.73 -15.50
N ALA A 223 17.61 -5.00 -15.85
CA ALA A 223 18.11 -5.59 -17.08
C ALA A 223 17.19 -6.72 -17.58
N VAL A 224 17.41 -7.14 -18.83
CA VAL A 224 16.80 -8.35 -19.40
C VAL A 224 17.66 -9.56 -19.05
N ASP A 225 17.01 -10.67 -18.68
CA ASP A 225 17.69 -11.96 -18.45
C ASP A 225 18.45 -12.40 -19.71
N GLY A 226 19.72 -12.80 -19.56
CA GLY A 226 20.59 -13.16 -20.69
C GLY A 226 21.20 -11.96 -21.45
N GLY A 227 20.77 -10.74 -21.15
CA GLY A 227 21.36 -9.52 -21.68
C GLY A 227 20.99 -9.24 -23.15
N GLY A 228 21.72 -8.33 -23.81
CA GLY A 228 21.51 -8.06 -25.23
C GLY A 228 20.44 -6.99 -25.53
N LYS A 229 19.74 -6.43 -24.51
CA LYS A 229 18.67 -5.39 -24.60
C LYS A 229 18.57 -4.56 -23.31
N ASP A 230 18.43 -3.25 -23.44
CA ASP A 230 18.32 -2.26 -22.35
C ASP A 230 17.59 -1.00 -22.85
N THR A 231 17.17 -0.10 -21.96
CA THR A 231 16.84 1.28 -22.34
C THR A 231 18.04 1.95 -22.98
N CYS A 232 17.81 2.73 -24.04
CA CYS A 232 18.89 3.29 -24.84
C CYS A 232 18.89 4.82 -24.89
N GLN A 233 19.86 5.43 -25.59
CA GLN A 233 19.87 6.87 -25.80
C GLN A 233 18.51 7.33 -26.34
N GLY A 234 17.96 8.43 -25.83
CA GLY A 234 16.60 8.90 -26.18
C GLY A 234 15.47 8.30 -25.34
N ASP A 235 15.68 7.19 -24.61
CA ASP A 235 14.76 6.77 -23.54
C ASP A 235 15.04 7.50 -22.21
N SER A 236 16.15 8.24 -22.14
CA SER A 236 16.56 9.09 -21.02
C SER A 236 15.38 9.93 -20.50
N GLY A 237 15.17 9.91 -19.19
CA GLY A 237 14.04 10.59 -18.56
C GLY A 237 12.70 9.88 -18.68
N GLY A 238 12.60 8.77 -19.42
CA GLY A 238 11.40 7.95 -19.55
C GLY A 238 11.08 7.10 -18.31
N PRO A 239 9.85 6.55 -18.22
CA PRO A 239 9.40 5.82 -17.04
C PRO A 239 9.79 4.35 -17.05
N LEU A 240 10.20 3.86 -15.87
CA LEU A 240 10.23 2.44 -15.53
C LEU A 240 9.12 2.14 -14.53
N MET A 241 8.25 1.19 -14.84
CA MET A 241 6.97 1.00 -14.15
C MET A 241 6.74 -0.45 -13.77
N PHE A 242 5.84 -0.70 -12.82
CA PHE A 242 5.31 -2.03 -12.53
C PHE A 242 3.79 -1.98 -12.43
N TYR A 243 3.15 -3.12 -12.68
CA TYR A 243 1.71 -3.26 -12.53
C TYR A 243 1.35 -3.78 -11.14
N SER A 244 0.49 -3.04 -10.42
CA SER A 244 -0.06 -3.48 -9.14
C SER A 244 -1.31 -4.32 -9.37
N GLN A 245 -1.19 -5.64 -9.22
CA GLN A 245 -2.33 -6.54 -9.30
C GLN A 245 -3.46 -6.20 -8.31
N PRO A 246 -3.18 -5.87 -7.03
CA PRO A 246 -4.23 -5.53 -6.06
C PRO A 246 -5.03 -4.28 -6.44
N ASN A 247 -4.35 -3.27 -6.98
CA ASN A 247 -4.97 -1.99 -7.32
C ASN A 247 -5.38 -1.89 -8.79
N GLN A 248 -4.94 -2.82 -9.64
CA GLN A 248 -5.16 -2.82 -11.10
C GLN A 248 -4.71 -1.52 -11.79
N VAL A 249 -3.56 -0.98 -11.38
CA VAL A 249 -2.96 0.25 -11.91
C VAL A 249 -1.46 0.10 -12.12
N TRP A 250 -0.91 0.87 -13.06
CA TRP A 250 0.52 1.05 -13.26
C TRP A 250 1.10 2.08 -12.29
N ILE A 251 2.26 1.78 -11.72
CA ILE A 251 2.97 2.64 -10.77
C ILE A 251 4.39 2.85 -11.26
N LEU A 252 4.88 4.09 -11.11
CA LEU A 252 6.24 4.48 -11.42
C LEU A 252 7.22 3.90 -10.38
N ALA A 253 8.21 3.13 -10.84
CA ALA A 253 9.32 2.64 -10.01
C ALA A 253 10.56 3.53 -10.14
N GLY A 254 10.87 3.96 -11.37
CA GLY A 254 12.12 4.67 -11.67
C GLY A 254 12.03 5.58 -12.87
N ILE A 255 13.05 6.42 -13.02
CA ILE A 255 13.31 7.24 -14.21
C ILE A 255 14.58 6.71 -14.88
N THR A 256 14.55 6.50 -16.18
CA THR A 256 15.72 6.11 -16.97
C THR A 256 16.80 7.18 -16.86
N SER A 257 17.94 6.84 -16.24
CA SER A 257 19.01 7.81 -15.95
C SER A 257 20.23 7.62 -16.87
N TYR A 258 20.94 6.49 -16.74
CA TYR A 258 22.10 6.20 -17.58
C TYR A 258 22.34 4.70 -17.72
N GLY A 259 23.17 4.31 -18.69
CA GLY A 259 23.62 2.94 -18.90
C GLY A 259 24.93 2.93 -19.66
N TYR A 260 25.75 1.89 -19.44
CA TYR A 260 27.00 1.73 -20.18
C TYR A 260 26.77 0.99 -21.49
N ARG A 261 26.54 1.75 -22.58
CA ARG A 261 26.12 1.26 -23.90
C ARG A 261 24.86 0.40 -23.81
N CYS A 262 23.81 0.82 -24.49
CA CYS A 262 22.55 0.09 -24.44
C CYS A 262 22.75 -1.37 -24.85
N ALA A 263 22.03 -2.27 -24.19
CA ALA A 263 21.85 -3.64 -24.63
C ALA A 263 23.10 -4.54 -24.54
N LEU A 264 24.12 -4.20 -23.76
CA LEU A 264 25.26 -5.11 -23.55
C LEU A 264 24.90 -6.24 -22.57
N PRO A 265 25.32 -7.51 -22.82
CA PRO A 265 24.88 -8.63 -22.01
C PRO A 265 25.25 -8.60 -20.51
N ASN A 266 26.23 -7.77 -20.15
CA ASN A 266 26.82 -7.68 -18.81
C ASN A 266 26.63 -6.32 -18.13
N TYR A 267 25.81 -5.43 -18.68
CA TYR A 267 25.54 -4.12 -18.09
C TYR A 267 24.03 -3.95 -17.92
N ALA A 268 23.63 -3.53 -16.72
CA ALA A 268 22.24 -3.16 -16.43
C ALA A 268 22.05 -1.65 -16.60
N GLY A 269 20.85 -1.25 -17.00
CA GLY A 269 20.43 0.15 -17.01
C GLY A 269 20.27 0.64 -15.57
N VAL A 270 20.69 1.88 -15.30
CA VAL A 270 20.57 2.53 -14.00
C VAL A 270 19.41 3.52 -14.02
N TYR A 271 18.56 3.41 -13.01
CA TYR A 271 17.34 4.20 -12.87
C TYR A 271 17.37 4.99 -11.56
N THR A 272 16.90 6.24 -11.62
CA THR A 272 16.64 7.05 -10.42
C THR A 272 15.45 6.46 -9.68
N ARG A 273 15.59 6.20 -8.38
CA ARG A 273 14.59 5.56 -7.54
C ARG A 273 13.51 6.54 -7.08
N ILE A 274 12.31 6.48 -7.65
CA ILE A 274 11.25 7.47 -7.36
C ILE A 274 10.85 7.52 -5.88
N SER A 275 10.84 6.38 -5.20
CA SER A 275 10.48 6.33 -3.78
C SER A 275 11.35 7.24 -2.90
N ALA A 276 12.62 7.46 -3.27
CA ALA A 276 13.54 8.33 -2.54
C ALA A 276 13.25 9.83 -2.75
N TYR A 277 12.45 10.20 -3.75
CA TYR A 277 12.22 11.59 -4.16
C TYR A 277 10.78 12.07 -3.96
N MET A 278 9.90 11.25 -3.36
CA MET A 278 8.48 11.61 -3.20
C MET A 278 8.27 12.93 -2.45
N THR A 279 9.02 13.16 -1.36
CA THR A 279 8.97 14.42 -0.61
C THR A 279 9.39 15.62 -1.46
N TRP A 280 10.43 15.47 -2.30
CA TRP A 280 10.88 16.53 -3.21
C TRP A 280 9.87 16.80 -4.32
N ILE A 281 9.27 15.75 -4.91
CA ILE A 281 8.22 15.90 -5.92
C ILE A 281 7.03 16.67 -5.33
N GLN A 282 6.61 16.31 -4.11
CA GLN A 282 5.47 16.95 -3.45
C GLN A 282 5.74 18.40 -3.04
N SER A 283 6.95 18.74 -2.62
CA SER A 283 7.26 20.12 -2.25
C SER A 283 7.16 21.11 -3.42
N ILE A 284 7.34 20.64 -4.65
CA ILE A 284 7.25 21.45 -5.87
C ILE A 284 5.84 21.46 -6.44
N VAL A 285 5.20 20.29 -6.53
CA VAL A 285 3.90 20.15 -7.19
C VAL A 285 2.74 20.46 -6.23
N GLY A 286 2.96 20.37 -4.92
CA GLY A 286 1.94 20.61 -3.89
C GLY A 286 0.72 19.70 -4.07
N ASN A 287 -0.47 20.30 -3.99
CA ASN A 287 -1.75 19.61 -4.18
C ASN A 287 -2.23 19.59 -5.65
N ASP A 288 -1.37 19.92 -6.62
CA ASP A 288 -1.76 20.11 -8.03
C ASP A 288 -1.95 18.76 -8.77
N GLY A 289 -2.87 17.94 -8.27
CA GLY A 289 -3.41 16.76 -8.94
C GLY A 289 -2.49 15.54 -9.06
N ILE A 290 -1.39 15.48 -8.30
CA ILE A 290 -0.60 14.24 -8.14
C ILE A 290 -1.46 13.19 -7.47
N VAL A 291 -1.57 12.02 -8.08
CA VAL A 291 -2.28 10.87 -7.52
C VAL A 291 -1.25 9.84 -7.07
N THR A 292 -1.01 9.77 -5.76
CA THR A 292 -0.25 8.68 -5.14
C THR A 292 -1.17 7.49 -4.92
N ILE A 293 -0.62 6.29 -4.68
CA ILE A 293 -1.42 5.11 -4.26
C ILE A 293 -2.30 5.42 -3.04
N GLN A 294 -1.89 6.38 -2.19
CA GLN A 294 -2.73 6.85 -1.09
C GLN A 294 -3.94 7.67 -1.54
N GLN A 295 -3.88 8.44 -2.63
CA GLN A 295 -5.08 9.10 -3.19
C GLN A 295 -6.03 8.13 -3.90
N ILE A 296 -5.53 6.99 -4.40
CA ILE A 296 -6.31 5.82 -4.84
C ILE A 296 -6.95 5.08 -3.66
N GLN A 297 -6.35 5.17 -2.46
CA GLN A 297 -6.85 4.54 -1.23
C GLN A 297 -7.70 5.49 -0.36
N ALA A 298 -7.63 6.80 -0.58
CA ALA A 298 -8.40 7.84 0.12
C ALA A 298 -9.65 8.29 -0.65
N THR A 299 -9.86 7.86 -1.90
CA THR A 299 -11.14 8.05 -2.60
C THR A 299 -12.18 7.06 -2.08
N ILE A 300 -12.71 7.47 -0.93
CA ILE A 300 -13.99 7.14 -0.34
C ILE A 300 -14.15 5.70 0.17
N PHE A 301 -13.68 5.52 1.40
CA PHE A 301 -14.24 4.51 2.28
C PHE A 301 -15.64 4.93 2.72
N TYR A 302 -16.65 4.64 1.90
CA TYR A 302 -18.04 4.66 2.36
C TYR A 302 -18.27 3.41 3.22
N CYS A 303 -18.19 3.57 4.54
CA CYS A 303 -18.82 2.63 5.46
C CYS A 303 -20.33 2.63 5.21
N LYS A 304 -20.89 1.45 5.01
CA LYS A 304 -22.34 1.30 5.10
C LYS A 304 -22.71 1.23 6.58
N SER A 305 -23.85 1.81 6.97
CA SER A 305 -24.38 1.69 8.33
C SER A 305 -24.61 0.24 8.78
N THR A 306 -24.55 -0.71 7.85
CA THR A 306 -24.68 -2.16 8.07
C THR A 306 -23.35 -2.87 8.34
N ASP A 307 -22.22 -2.18 8.26
CA ASP A 307 -20.91 -2.83 8.44
C ASP A 307 -20.72 -3.24 9.91
N PRO A 308 -20.37 -4.51 10.18
CA PRO A 308 -20.43 -5.05 11.54
C PRO A 308 -19.23 -4.64 12.43
N CYS A 309 -18.11 -4.19 11.83
CA CYS A 309 -16.89 -3.74 12.50
C CYS A 309 -15.92 -3.02 11.53
N GLY A 310 -14.87 -2.39 12.07
CA GLY A 310 -13.70 -1.88 11.33
C GLY A 310 -13.99 -0.65 10.48
N CYS A 311 -15.05 0.07 10.85
CA CYS A 311 -15.64 1.16 10.10
C CYS A 311 -15.72 2.42 10.96
N SER A 312 -15.02 3.49 10.58
CA SER A 312 -15.10 4.80 11.24
C SER A 312 -15.65 5.84 10.27
N ARG A 313 -16.47 6.77 10.75
CA ARG A 313 -17.36 7.60 9.92
C ARG A 313 -16.67 8.81 9.29
N ASN A 314 -15.63 9.34 9.92
CA ASN A 314 -14.87 10.44 9.36
C ASN A 314 -13.76 9.87 8.49
N ASN A 315 -13.66 10.37 7.25
CA ASN A 315 -12.50 10.14 6.40
C ASN A 315 -11.27 10.45 7.26
N VAL A 316 -10.55 9.39 7.66
CA VAL A 316 -9.30 9.58 8.39
C VAL A 316 -8.35 10.17 7.37
N ASP A 317 -8.24 11.49 7.36
CA ASP A 317 -7.19 12.19 6.64
C ASP A 317 -5.92 11.93 7.43
N ILE A 318 -5.24 10.85 7.08
CA ILE A 318 -3.97 10.50 7.69
C ILE A 318 -2.95 11.42 7.00
N ASN A 319 -2.78 12.65 7.49
CA ASN A 319 -1.62 13.46 7.09
C ASN A 319 -0.38 12.83 7.75
N LEU A 320 0.68 12.60 6.98
CA LEU A 320 1.74 11.65 7.35
C LEU A 320 3.11 12.28 7.54
N ASP A 321 3.15 13.61 7.52
CA ASP A 321 4.37 14.40 7.58
C ASP A 321 4.65 15.02 8.96
N VAL A 322 3.91 14.66 10.02
CA VAL A 322 4.11 15.29 11.34
C VAL A 322 4.96 14.44 12.27
N ILE A 323 6.02 15.05 12.79
CA ILE A 323 7.16 14.42 13.47
C ILE A 323 6.85 14.05 14.94
N ARG A 324 5.67 14.39 15.48
CA ARG A 324 5.32 14.26 16.92
C ARG A 324 3.90 13.72 17.23
N GLY A 325 3.30 12.98 16.29
CA GLY A 325 1.91 12.54 16.38
C GLY A 325 0.93 13.69 16.09
N GLU A 326 -0.13 13.42 15.34
CA GLU A 326 -1.17 14.42 15.04
C GLU A 326 -2.22 14.42 16.15
N SER A 327 -2.77 15.59 16.47
CA SER A 327 -4.12 15.65 17.03
C SER A 327 -5.08 15.08 15.98
N VAL A 328 -5.78 14.01 16.35
CA VAL A 328 -6.69 13.34 15.44
C VAL A 328 -7.80 14.31 15.02
N ALA A 329 -8.14 14.34 13.72
CA ALA A 329 -9.32 15.09 13.26
C ALA A 329 -10.55 14.61 14.06
N TYR A 330 -11.37 15.54 14.54
CA TYR A 330 -12.51 15.26 15.42
C TYR A 330 -13.22 13.95 15.04
N ARG A 331 -13.25 12.98 15.96
CA ARG A 331 -14.01 11.72 15.93
C ARG A 331 -13.57 10.70 14.86
N SER A 332 -12.27 10.60 14.57
CA SER A 332 -11.76 9.70 13.52
C SER A 332 -11.65 8.23 13.94
N TRP A 333 -11.63 7.89 15.23
CA TRP A 333 -11.40 6.51 15.71
C TRP A 333 -12.47 6.05 16.70
N GLY A 334 -13.65 5.69 16.21
CA GLY A 334 -14.82 5.38 17.07
C GLY A 334 -14.70 4.17 18.00
N TRP A 335 -13.61 3.39 17.91
CA TRP A 335 -13.31 2.28 18.83
C TRP A 335 -12.30 2.63 19.92
N ALA A 336 -11.69 3.83 19.89
CA ALA A 336 -10.77 4.27 20.93
C ALA A 336 -11.54 4.61 22.21
N ILE A 337 -11.05 4.16 23.36
CA ILE A 337 -11.62 4.52 24.66
C ILE A 337 -10.55 4.99 25.64
N SER A 338 -11.00 5.73 26.65
CA SER A 338 -10.21 6.10 27.82
C SER A 338 -10.76 5.38 29.04
N VAL A 339 -9.94 4.56 29.70
CA VAL A 339 -10.23 4.02 31.03
C VAL A 339 -9.81 5.06 32.07
N ARG A 340 -10.69 5.34 33.03
CA ARG A 340 -10.43 6.28 34.11
C ARG A 340 -10.70 5.68 35.48
N ASP A 341 -9.88 6.09 36.44
CA ASP A 341 -10.06 5.73 37.85
C ASP A 341 -11.21 6.51 38.51
N SER A 342 -11.41 6.29 39.81
CA SER A 342 -12.45 6.95 40.61
C SER A 342 -12.24 8.48 40.74
N SER A 343 -11.02 8.98 40.53
CA SER A 343 -10.74 10.42 40.49
C SER A 343 -11.07 11.05 39.13
N GLY A 344 -11.40 10.23 38.13
CA GLY A 344 -11.65 10.67 36.76
C GLY A 344 -10.36 10.87 35.95
N MET A 345 -9.22 10.38 36.44
CA MET A 345 -7.93 10.46 35.76
C MET A 345 -7.77 9.32 34.75
N HIS A 346 -7.25 9.62 33.56
CA HIS A 346 -6.94 8.62 32.53
C HIS A 346 -5.79 7.72 33.00
N ILE A 347 -6.01 6.41 32.98
CA ILE A 347 -4.99 5.43 33.38
C ILE A 347 -4.48 4.61 32.20
N CYS A 348 -5.39 4.21 31.30
CA CYS A 348 -5.09 3.36 30.16
C CYS A 348 -6.06 3.64 29.01
N GLY A 349 -5.58 3.39 27.80
CA GLY A 349 -6.41 3.26 26.61
C GLY A 349 -7.12 1.91 26.56
N GLY A 350 -7.94 1.75 25.52
CA GLY A 350 -8.61 0.50 25.22
C GLY A 350 -9.28 0.56 23.86
N THR A 351 -9.85 -0.57 23.48
CA THR A 351 -10.49 -0.74 22.17
C THR A 351 -11.83 -1.44 22.28
N ILE A 352 -12.86 -0.89 21.64
CA ILE A 352 -14.18 -1.52 21.56
C ILE A 352 -14.14 -2.70 20.58
N ILE A 353 -14.41 -3.92 21.08
CA ILE A 353 -14.38 -5.15 20.29
C ILE A 353 -15.74 -5.87 20.18
N SER A 354 -16.67 -5.58 21.09
CA SER A 354 -18.02 -6.19 21.13
C SER A 354 -19.06 -5.19 21.66
N LYS A 355 -20.30 -5.64 21.92
CA LYS A 355 -21.36 -4.75 22.43
C LYS A 355 -21.15 -4.33 23.89
N SER A 356 -20.47 -5.12 24.71
CA SER A 356 -20.21 -4.82 26.12
C SER A 356 -18.78 -5.09 26.58
N PHE A 357 -17.85 -5.36 25.66
CA PHE A 357 -16.45 -5.62 26.01
C PHE A 357 -15.47 -4.66 25.36
N ILE A 358 -14.49 -4.28 26.17
CA ILE A 358 -13.31 -3.50 25.81
C ILE A 358 -12.07 -4.39 25.95
N LEU A 359 -11.17 -4.32 24.98
CA LEU A 359 -9.84 -4.91 25.07
C LEU A 359 -8.82 -3.86 25.52
N THR A 360 -7.92 -4.24 26.44
CA THR A 360 -6.89 -3.36 27.00
C THR A 360 -5.71 -4.19 27.53
N ALA A 361 -4.68 -3.53 28.08
CA ALA A 361 -3.52 -4.19 28.66
C ALA A 361 -3.80 -4.68 30.09
N ALA A 362 -3.24 -5.81 30.47
CA ALA A 362 -3.42 -6.40 31.80
C ALA A 362 -2.71 -5.59 32.88
N HIS A 363 -1.50 -5.08 32.60
CA HIS A 363 -0.69 -4.35 33.58
C HIS A 363 -1.41 -3.14 34.19
N CYS A 364 -2.38 -2.57 33.47
CA CYS A 364 -3.27 -1.50 33.93
C CYS A 364 -4.09 -1.89 35.18
N PHE A 365 -4.30 -3.18 35.44
CA PHE A 365 -5.28 -3.66 36.44
C PHE A 365 -4.69 -4.58 37.53
N VAL A 366 -3.38 -4.82 37.54
CA VAL A 366 -2.74 -5.82 38.44
C VAL A 366 -2.59 -5.32 39.88
N ARG A 367 -2.54 -4.01 40.10
CA ARG A 367 -2.34 -3.39 41.43
C ARG A 367 -3.64 -3.00 42.14
N ILE A 368 -4.79 -3.43 41.61
CA ILE A 368 -6.10 -3.00 42.09
C ILE A 368 -6.58 -4.00 43.14
N SER A 369 -6.74 -3.56 44.39
CA SER A 369 -7.52 -4.34 45.37
C SER A 369 -9.00 -4.26 45.01
N GLU A 370 -9.76 -5.32 45.27
CA GLU A 370 -11.22 -5.37 45.05
C GLU A 370 -12.01 -4.27 45.80
N GLU A 371 -11.34 -3.50 46.67
CA GLU A 371 -11.91 -2.42 47.48
C GLU A 371 -12.07 -1.06 46.75
N TYR A 372 -11.43 -0.83 45.59
CA TYR A 372 -11.44 0.48 44.90
C TYR A 372 -12.25 0.50 43.59
N PHE A 373 -13.46 -0.05 43.59
CA PHE A 373 -14.43 0.16 42.50
C PHE A 373 -15.14 1.53 42.64
N PRO A 374 -15.35 2.31 41.56
CA PRO A 374 -15.45 1.84 40.17
C PRO A 374 -14.60 2.62 39.15
N TYR A 375 -13.86 1.90 38.32
CA TYR A 375 -13.30 2.43 37.06
C TYR A 375 -14.41 2.65 36.03
N SER A 376 -14.19 3.63 35.15
CA SER A 376 -15.13 4.00 34.11
C SER A 376 -14.46 4.05 32.74
N VAL A 377 -15.23 3.71 31.71
CA VAL A 377 -14.84 3.77 30.30
C VAL A 377 -15.54 4.93 29.65
N PHE A 378 -14.75 5.84 29.09
CA PHE A 378 -15.21 6.96 28.28
C PHE A 378 -15.01 6.63 26.80
N MET A 379 -16.08 6.76 26.02
CA MET A 379 -16.11 6.43 24.59
C MET A 379 -16.77 7.54 23.78
N GLY A 380 -16.40 7.66 22.49
CA GLY A 380 -16.89 8.74 21.63
C GLY A 380 -16.30 10.11 21.96
N ILE A 381 -15.14 10.14 22.64
CA ILE A 381 -14.40 11.36 22.96
C ILE A 381 -13.09 11.41 22.20
N ASP A 382 -12.65 12.61 21.83
CA ASP A 382 -11.29 12.85 21.33
C ASP A 382 -10.43 13.57 22.36
N THR A 383 -11.04 14.25 23.33
CA THR A 383 -10.33 14.97 24.40
C THR A 383 -10.68 14.44 25.77
N LEU A 384 -9.69 14.41 26.68
CA LEU A 384 -9.87 13.88 28.03
C LEU A 384 -10.77 14.78 28.91
N ASP A 385 -10.95 16.05 28.56
CA ASP A 385 -11.87 16.97 29.24
C ASP A 385 -13.31 16.95 28.65
N SER A 386 -13.53 16.23 27.54
CA SER A 386 -14.83 16.20 26.88
C SER A 386 -15.91 15.57 27.77
N THR A 387 -17.02 16.29 27.92
CA THR A 387 -18.25 15.81 28.55
C THR A 387 -19.24 15.24 27.53
N ALA A 388 -18.95 15.33 26.23
CA ALA A 388 -19.86 14.94 25.15
C ALA A 388 -19.84 13.44 24.82
N GLY A 389 -19.02 12.65 25.53
CA GLY A 389 -18.91 11.20 25.33
C GLY A 389 -19.89 10.39 26.17
N HIS A 390 -19.84 9.07 25.98
CA HIS A 390 -20.59 8.12 26.80
C HIS A 390 -19.70 7.50 27.85
N ILE A 391 -20.27 7.32 29.05
CA ILE A 391 -19.59 6.73 30.20
C ILE A 391 -20.25 5.41 30.54
N ARG A 392 -19.45 4.37 30.77
CA ARG A 392 -19.90 3.07 31.32
C ARG A 392 -18.99 2.65 32.46
N LEU A 393 -19.58 2.14 33.53
CA LEU A 393 -18.81 1.53 34.62
C LEU A 393 -18.32 0.15 34.19
N ILE A 394 -17.17 -0.25 34.71
CA ILE A 394 -16.65 -1.60 34.52
C ILE A 394 -17.27 -2.52 35.58
N SER A 395 -17.96 -3.56 35.13
CA SER A 395 -18.56 -4.58 36.02
C SER A 395 -17.57 -5.69 36.38
N HIS A 396 -16.63 -5.99 35.48
CA HIS A 396 -15.66 -7.07 35.69
C HIS A 396 -14.42 -6.88 34.83
N VAL A 397 -13.27 -7.31 35.34
CA VAL A 397 -11.97 -7.29 34.64
C VAL A 397 -11.47 -8.73 34.53
N PHE A 398 -11.28 -9.21 33.31
CA PHE A 398 -10.69 -10.52 33.04
C PHE A 398 -9.25 -10.34 32.60
N ILE A 399 -8.30 -10.60 33.50
CA ILE A 399 -6.87 -10.66 33.19
C ILE A 399 -6.55 -12.03 32.61
N HIS A 400 -5.72 -12.11 31.58
CA HIS A 400 -5.30 -13.39 31.02
C HIS A 400 -4.59 -14.24 32.10
N PRO A 401 -4.94 -15.52 32.29
CA PRO A 401 -4.45 -16.33 33.42
C PRO A 401 -2.94 -16.61 33.38
N LYS A 402 -2.31 -16.44 32.22
CA LYS A 402 -0.86 -16.56 32.03
C LYS A 402 -0.12 -15.21 32.06
N TRP A 403 -0.78 -14.14 32.48
CA TRP A 403 -0.14 -12.84 32.65
C TRP A 403 1.07 -12.94 33.59
N ASN A 404 2.22 -12.43 33.15
CA ASN A 404 3.44 -12.45 33.94
C ASN A 404 4.02 -11.03 34.03
N PHE A 405 3.99 -10.47 35.24
CA PHE A 405 4.48 -9.11 35.49
C PHE A 405 5.98 -8.94 35.21
N THR A 406 6.79 -9.99 35.40
CA THR A 406 8.25 -9.93 35.21
C THR A 406 8.64 -10.02 33.75
N SER A 407 8.01 -10.92 32.98
CA SER A 407 8.30 -11.05 31.54
C SER A 407 7.46 -10.13 30.66
N GLN A 408 6.41 -9.51 31.23
CA GLN A 408 5.38 -8.75 30.52
C GLN A 408 4.66 -9.58 29.43
N GLU A 409 4.76 -10.91 29.47
CA GLU A 409 4.07 -11.80 28.54
C GLU A 409 2.59 -11.94 28.90
N ASN A 410 1.75 -12.08 27.88
CA ASN A 410 0.29 -12.13 28.02
C ASN A 410 -0.33 -10.87 28.64
N ASP A 411 0.23 -9.70 28.28
CA ASP A 411 -0.29 -8.39 28.69
C ASP A 411 -1.60 -8.06 27.97
N ILE A 412 -2.69 -8.69 28.40
CA ILE A 412 -4.02 -8.53 27.80
C ILE A 412 -5.11 -8.76 28.83
N ALA A 413 -6.09 -7.86 28.84
CA ALA A 413 -7.28 -7.93 29.68
C ALA A 413 -8.54 -7.56 28.89
N LEU A 414 -9.67 -8.10 29.35
CA LEU A 414 -11.00 -7.77 28.86
C LEU A 414 -11.79 -7.08 29.97
N LEU A 415 -12.39 -5.93 29.65
CA LEU A 415 -13.28 -5.22 30.57
C LEU A 415 -14.72 -5.46 30.14
N LYS A 416 -15.52 -6.02 31.04
CA LYS A 416 -16.97 -6.12 30.87
C LYS A 416 -17.62 -4.85 31.38
N LEU A 417 -18.40 -4.21 30.52
CA LEU A 417 -19.13 -3.00 30.85
C LEU A 417 -20.46 -3.32 31.57
N ASN A 418 -20.84 -2.45 32.49
CA ASN A 418 -22.20 -2.43 33.04
C ASN A 418 -23.14 -1.78 32.02
N GLY A 419 -23.70 -2.61 31.13
CA GLY A 419 -24.56 -2.22 30.02
C GLY A 419 -23.84 -2.27 28.66
N SER A 420 -24.60 -2.02 27.59
CA SER A 420 -24.07 -2.02 26.22
C SER A 420 -23.51 -0.66 25.80
N ILE A 421 -22.61 -0.69 24.82
CA ILE A 421 -22.17 0.50 24.10
C ILE A 421 -23.36 1.11 23.33
N PRO A 422 -23.43 2.43 23.18
CA PRO A 422 -24.48 3.10 22.42
C PRO A 422 -24.30 2.86 20.90
N THR A 423 -25.03 1.87 20.36
CA THR A 423 -24.94 1.49 18.94
C THR A 423 -25.56 2.51 17.97
N HIS A 424 -26.33 3.47 18.49
CA HIS A 424 -26.91 4.55 17.70
C HIS A 424 -25.99 5.76 17.57
N ASP A 425 -24.95 5.85 18.40
CA ASP A 425 -24.00 6.94 18.34
C ASP A 425 -23.04 6.71 17.17
N VAL A 426 -23.01 7.69 16.28
CA VAL A 426 -22.26 7.66 15.04
C VAL A 426 -20.74 7.81 15.25
N ASN A 427 -20.33 8.16 16.47
CA ASN A 427 -18.94 8.32 16.88
C ASN A 427 -18.40 7.07 17.60
N ILE A 428 -19.24 6.05 17.76
CA ILE A 428 -18.88 4.80 18.44
C ILE A 428 -18.94 3.68 17.43
N ALA A 429 -17.84 2.93 17.33
CA ALA A 429 -17.69 1.81 16.42
C ALA A 429 -16.88 0.70 17.07
N LYS A 430 -17.04 -0.53 16.57
CA LYS A 430 -16.21 -1.67 16.95
C LYS A 430 -15.13 -1.87 15.92
N ILE A 431 -13.90 -2.18 16.33
CA ILE A 431 -12.87 -2.62 15.38
C ILE A 431 -13.05 -4.10 15.03
N CYS A 432 -12.59 -4.53 13.85
CA CYS A 432 -12.58 -5.96 13.53
C CYS A 432 -11.41 -6.67 14.22
N LEU A 433 -11.66 -7.87 14.73
CA LEU A 433 -10.59 -8.75 15.21
C LEU A 433 -9.99 -9.55 14.05
N PRO A 434 -8.69 -9.87 14.10
CA PRO A 434 -8.05 -10.72 13.10
C PRO A 434 -8.64 -12.14 13.14
N ASP A 435 -8.50 -12.85 12.03
CA ASP A 435 -8.89 -14.26 11.98
C ASP A 435 -7.93 -15.12 12.81
N VAL A 436 -8.41 -16.28 13.29
CA VAL A 436 -7.54 -17.29 13.91
C VAL A 436 -6.53 -17.74 12.85
N ILE A 437 -5.25 -17.55 13.16
CA ILE A 437 -4.13 -17.95 12.30
C ILE A 437 -3.73 -19.37 12.72
N GLU A 438 -3.46 -20.24 11.76
CA GLU A 438 -2.95 -21.58 12.04
C GLU A 438 -1.63 -21.51 12.84
N PRO A 439 -1.33 -22.48 13.72
CA PRO A 439 -0.18 -22.45 14.64
C PRO A 439 1.18 -22.20 13.96
N ASP A 440 1.28 -22.52 12.67
CA ASP A 440 2.50 -22.48 11.88
C ASP A 440 2.65 -21.18 11.06
N GLN A 441 1.67 -20.28 11.13
CA GLN A 441 1.57 -19.05 10.33
C GLN A 441 1.74 -17.76 11.17
N VAL A 442 2.37 -17.84 12.36
CA VAL A 442 2.51 -16.73 13.33
C VAL A 442 3.55 -15.67 12.87
N HIS A 443 3.28 -15.00 11.74
CA HIS A 443 4.06 -13.89 11.19
C HIS A 443 3.19 -12.63 10.98
N TYR A 444 2.12 -12.46 11.76
CA TYR A 444 1.16 -11.35 11.63
C TYR A 444 1.21 -10.40 12.84
N PRO A 445 1.59 -9.12 12.72
CA PRO A 445 1.67 -8.38 11.46
C PRO A 445 2.85 -8.79 10.58
N LEU A 446 2.65 -8.69 9.27
CA LEU A 446 3.72 -8.86 8.29
C LEU A 446 4.86 -7.90 8.61
N ILE A 447 6.09 -8.39 8.59
CA ILE A 447 7.28 -7.57 8.81
C ILE A 447 7.28 -6.42 7.78
N HIS A 448 7.67 -5.22 8.21
CA HIS A 448 7.65 -3.98 7.43
C HIS A 448 6.25 -3.48 7.02
N SER A 449 5.18 -4.07 7.55
CA SER A 449 3.84 -3.53 7.32
C SER A 449 3.61 -2.24 8.10
N SER A 450 2.90 -1.30 7.46
CA SER A 450 2.48 -0.06 8.11
C SER A 450 1.32 -0.29 9.06
N LEU A 451 1.49 0.19 10.30
CA LEU A 451 0.53 0.11 11.38
C LEU A 451 0.19 1.52 11.88
N ILE A 452 -0.99 1.71 12.45
CA ILE A 452 -1.38 2.94 13.14
C ILE A 452 -1.66 2.59 14.59
N ALA A 453 -0.97 3.24 15.51
CA ALA A 453 -1.27 3.22 16.92
C ALA A 453 -1.97 4.51 17.33
N ILE A 454 -2.92 4.43 18.25
CA ILE A 454 -3.67 5.58 18.76
C ILE A 454 -3.77 5.54 20.29
N GLY A 455 -3.81 6.71 20.92
CA GLY A 455 -3.97 6.84 22.37
C GLY A 455 -3.79 8.26 22.89
N TRP A 456 -3.94 8.42 24.20
CA TRP A 456 -3.83 9.69 24.94
C TRP A 456 -2.56 9.80 25.78
N GLY A 457 -1.58 8.92 25.56
CA GLY A 457 -0.35 8.94 26.34
C GLY A 457 0.61 10.04 25.91
N ILE A 458 1.61 10.29 26.76
CA ILE A 458 2.64 11.33 26.61
C ILE A 458 3.36 11.22 25.25
N THR A 459 4.04 12.28 24.81
CA THR A 459 4.69 12.29 23.48
C THR A 459 6.18 12.01 23.52
N ALA A 460 6.79 12.10 24.70
CA ALA A 460 8.17 11.75 24.99
C ALA A 460 8.29 11.29 26.44
N TRP A 461 9.31 10.48 26.74
CA TRP A 461 9.61 10.01 28.10
C TRP A 461 9.80 11.14 29.14
N GLU A 462 10.25 12.32 28.70
CA GLU A 462 10.48 13.49 29.56
C GLU A 462 9.21 14.33 29.82
N ASP A 463 8.10 14.04 29.13
CA ASP A 463 6.86 14.80 29.27
C ASP A 463 6.16 14.42 30.58
N LEU A 464 5.87 15.42 31.42
CA LEU A 464 5.19 15.23 32.71
C LEU A 464 3.66 15.17 32.60
N ILE A 465 3.08 15.48 31.43
CA ILE A 465 1.63 15.64 31.24
C ILE A 465 1.19 14.93 29.96
N SER A 466 0.20 14.04 30.09
CA SER A 466 -0.44 13.38 28.95
C SER A 466 -1.22 14.38 28.08
N PRO A 467 -1.10 14.33 26.74
CA PRO A 467 -1.82 15.24 25.85
C PRO A 467 -3.33 15.11 26.05
N MET A 468 -4.01 16.25 26.12
CA MET A 468 -5.48 16.28 26.26
C MET A 468 -6.20 15.68 25.05
N TYR A 469 -5.57 15.68 23.87
CA TYR A 469 -6.15 15.22 22.60
C TYR A 469 -5.68 13.83 22.22
N LEU A 470 -6.58 13.02 21.68
CA LEU A 470 -6.29 11.72 21.08
C LEU A 470 -5.27 11.92 19.97
N ARG A 471 -4.22 11.11 20.01
CA ARG A 471 -3.16 11.14 18.99
C ARG A 471 -3.13 9.86 18.19
N GLN A 472 -2.61 9.99 16.98
CA GLN A 472 -2.27 8.86 16.12
C GLN A 472 -0.81 8.91 15.70
N VAL A 473 -0.20 7.74 15.58
CA VAL A 473 1.16 7.58 15.05
C VAL A 473 1.19 6.41 14.07
N LEU A 474 1.82 6.64 12.91
CA LEU A 474 2.14 5.57 12.00
C LEU A 474 3.43 4.89 12.46
N LEU A 475 3.45 3.56 12.46
CA LEU A 475 4.58 2.73 12.85
C LEU A 475 4.81 1.66 11.78
N GLU A 476 5.98 1.05 11.83
CA GLU A 476 6.36 -0.07 10.98
C GLU A 476 6.60 -1.30 11.86
N ALA A 477 6.03 -2.46 11.48
CA ALA A 477 6.30 -3.72 12.17
C ALA A 477 7.77 -4.13 11.95
N ILE A 478 8.49 -4.39 13.03
CA ILE A 478 9.93 -4.72 13.00
C ILE A 478 10.12 -6.23 13.03
N ASP A 479 11.13 -6.73 12.34
CA ASP A 479 11.48 -8.14 12.43
C ASP A 479 11.90 -8.48 13.87
N SER A 480 11.23 -9.48 14.43
CA SER A 480 11.58 -10.13 15.68
C SER A 480 13.06 -10.49 15.82
N THR A 481 13.73 -10.83 14.73
CA THR A 481 15.14 -11.26 14.74
C THR A 481 16.13 -10.09 14.78
N GLU A 482 15.68 -8.86 14.51
CA GLU A 482 16.54 -7.68 14.65
C GLU A 482 16.99 -7.54 16.10
N SER A 483 18.29 -7.23 16.31
CA SER A 483 18.90 -7.14 17.64
C SER A 483 18.16 -6.19 18.58
N LYS A 484 17.59 -5.11 18.04
CA LYS A 484 16.83 -4.13 18.82
C LYS A 484 15.51 -4.70 19.37
N CYS A 485 14.83 -5.58 18.63
CA CYS A 485 13.59 -6.20 19.09
C CYS A 485 13.86 -7.46 19.93
N SER A 486 14.78 -8.32 19.48
CA SER A 486 15.13 -9.57 20.16
C SER A 486 15.75 -9.39 21.55
N ASN A 487 16.36 -8.23 21.83
CA ASN A 487 16.83 -7.90 23.18
C ASN A 487 15.70 -7.50 24.14
N ILE A 488 14.51 -7.15 23.65
CA ILE A 488 13.40 -6.63 24.46
C ILE A 488 12.32 -7.70 24.69
N ILE A 489 11.92 -8.42 23.63
CA ILE A 489 10.87 -9.43 23.74
C ILE A 489 11.47 -10.83 23.81
N LYS A 490 11.00 -11.61 24.79
CA LYS A 490 11.45 -12.99 25.01
C LYS A 490 10.69 -13.99 24.15
N ASN A 491 9.46 -13.64 23.75
CA ASN A 491 8.57 -14.53 23.03
C ASN A 491 7.88 -13.84 21.86
N PHE A 492 8.50 -13.97 20.68
CA PHE A 492 8.03 -13.41 19.41
C PHE A 492 6.66 -13.91 18.96
N ARG A 493 6.16 -15.02 19.53
CA ARG A 493 4.81 -15.49 19.21
C ARG A 493 3.76 -14.60 19.86
N LEU A 494 3.95 -14.26 21.15
CA LEU A 494 2.97 -13.52 21.94
C LEU A 494 3.00 -12.01 21.69
N GLN A 495 4.17 -11.48 21.29
CA GLN A 495 4.42 -10.05 21.17
C GLN A 495 5.12 -9.72 19.86
N PHE A 496 5.02 -8.46 19.46
CA PHE A 496 5.77 -7.92 18.33
C PHE A 496 6.25 -6.50 18.61
N CYS A 497 7.23 -6.08 17.84
CA CYS A 497 7.81 -4.75 17.90
C CYS A 497 7.30 -3.88 16.76
N ALA A 498 7.09 -2.59 17.02
CA ALA A 498 6.86 -1.61 15.97
C ALA A 498 7.49 -0.25 16.33
N ALA A 499 8.16 0.39 15.38
CA ALA A 499 8.72 1.74 15.55
C ALA A 499 8.91 2.42 14.18
N ILE A 500 9.36 3.68 14.19
CA ILE A 500 9.92 4.32 12.98
C ILE A 500 11.44 4.36 13.11
N GLN A 501 12.15 3.59 12.27
CA GLN A 501 13.61 3.53 12.30
C GLN A 501 14.25 4.91 12.12
N GLY A 502 15.22 5.25 12.98
CA GLY A 502 16.03 6.47 12.90
C GLY A 502 15.37 7.78 13.36
N ARG A 503 14.08 7.79 13.73
CA ARG A 503 13.34 9.04 14.04
C ARG A 503 12.85 9.19 15.47
N GLY A 504 13.04 8.20 16.34
CA GLY A 504 12.62 8.25 17.75
C GLY A 504 11.12 8.43 17.92
N LYS A 505 10.32 7.61 17.22
CA LYS A 505 8.86 7.64 17.32
C LYS A 505 8.37 6.30 17.82
N ASP A 506 7.62 6.32 18.92
CA ASP A 506 7.08 5.15 19.59
C ASP A 506 5.86 5.54 20.45
N THR A 507 5.07 4.56 20.90
CA THR A 507 4.01 4.76 21.88
C THR A 507 4.60 4.94 23.29
N CYS A 508 4.02 5.84 24.08
CA CYS A 508 4.49 6.17 25.43
C CYS A 508 3.51 5.83 26.54
N GLU A 509 3.91 6.07 27.79
CA GLU A 509 3.05 5.98 28.98
C GLU A 509 1.72 6.72 28.79
N GLY A 510 0.63 6.11 29.23
CA GLY A 510 -0.74 6.57 28.98
C GLY A 510 -1.34 6.13 27.63
N ASN A 511 -0.58 5.46 26.76
CA ASN A 511 -1.14 4.78 25.59
C ASN A 511 -1.43 3.29 25.84
N SER A 512 -1.02 2.75 27.00
CA SER A 512 -1.20 1.34 27.37
C SER A 512 -2.62 0.85 27.15
N GLY A 513 -2.77 -0.30 26.49
CA GLY A 513 -4.05 -0.88 26.13
C GLY A 513 -4.74 -0.26 24.90
N GLY A 514 -4.22 0.85 24.37
CA GLY A 514 -4.68 1.43 23.10
C GLY A 514 -4.44 0.51 21.91
N PRO A 515 -5.20 0.66 20.80
CA PRO A 515 -5.05 -0.21 19.65
C PRO A 515 -3.87 0.17 18.78
N ILE A 516 -3.19 -0.85 18.25
CA ILE A 516 -2.37 -0.76 17.04
C ILE A 516 -3.02 -1.61 15.94
N MET A 517 -3.22 -1.03 14.77
CA MET A 517 -4.10 -1.59 13.74
C MET A 517 -3.56 -1.35 12.34
N HIS A 518 -4.05 -2.14 11.39
CA HIS A 518 -3.78 -1.94 9.97
C HIS A 518 -5.09 -1.88 9.20
N PHE A 519 -5.06 -1.22 8.03
CA PHE A 519 -6.18 -1.22 7.11
C PHE A 519 -6.03 -2.36 6.11
N SER A 520 -7.00 -3.28 6.07
CA SER A 520 -7.04 -4.30 5.04
C SER A 520 -7.75 -3.75 3.81
N THR A 521 -6.99 -3.52 2.73
CA THR A 521 -7.54 -3.07 1.45
C THR A 521 -8.48 -4.09 0.83
N ALA A 522 -8.11 -5.38 0.89
CA ALA A 522 -8.91 -6.49 0.37
C ALA A 522 -10.27 -6.60 1.07
N LYS A 523 -10.31 -6.37 2.39
CA LYS A 523 -11.52 -6.49 3.21
C LYS A 523 -12.22 -5.16 3.46
N ARG A 524 -11.60 -4.06 3.02
CA ARG A 524 -12.00 -2.67 3.22
C ARG A 524 -12.44 -2.41 4.66
N ARG A 525 -11.55 -2.67 5.62
CA ARG A 525 -11.83 -2.51 7.05
C ARG A 525 -10.56 -2.38 7.86
N TRP A 526 -10.65 -1.68 8.99
CA TRP A 526 -9.62 -1.65 10.01
C TRP A 526 -9.66 -2.94 10.83
N ILE A 527 -8.49 -3.56 10.98
CA ILE A 527 -8.31 -4.80 11.73
C ILE A 527 -7.33 -4.52 12.86
N LEU A 528 -7.70 -4.93 14.07
CA LEU A 528 -6.84 -4.84 15.24
C LEU A 528 -5.63 -5.78 15.06
N THR A 529 -4.43 -5.23 15.09
CA THR A 529 -3.20 -6.01 14.98
C THR A 529 -2.68 -6.37 16.36
N GLY A 530 -2.67 -5.39 17.26
CA GLY A 530 -2.12 -5.49 18.59
C GLY A 530 -2.79 -4.53 19.57
N ILE A 531 -2.42 -4.65 20.84
CA ILE A 531 -2.63 -3.59 21.83
C ILE A 531 -1.26 -3.12 22.35
N ILE A 532 -1.18 -1.85 22.70
CA ILE A 532 0.02 -1.23 23.26
C ILE A 532 0.28 -1.86 24.63
N SER A 533 1.46 -2.48 24.80
CA SER A 533 1.81 -3.19 26.03
C SER A 533 2.83 -2.39 26.83
N TYR A 534 4.09 -2.33 26.40
CA TYR A 534 5.13 -1.56 27.07
C TYR A 534 6.17 -1.03 26.09
N GLY A 535 6.99 -0.10 26.55
CA GLY A 535 8.13 0.44 25.81
C GLY A 535 9.10 1.09 26.79
N TYR A 536 10.38 1.14 26.44
CA TYR A 536 11.39 1.80 27.28
C TYR A 536 11.83 3.08 26.58
N ARG A 537 11.75 4.23 27.27
CA ARG A 537 12.22 5.52 26.75
C ARG A 537 11.62 5.88 25.39
N CYS A 538 10.29 5.89 25.32
CA CYS A 538 9.55 6.26 24.13
C CYS A 538 9.95 7.67 23.63
N GLY A 539 9.88 7.89 22.31
CA GLY A 539 10.22 9.18 21.70
C GLY A 539 11.73 9.42 21.48
N LEU A 540 12.61 8.51 21.93
CA LEU A 540 14.05 8.58 21.69
C LEU A 540 14.48 7.73 20.49
N ARG A 541 15.48 8.21 19.75
CA ARG A 541 16.10 7.44 18.65
C ARG A 541 16.63 6.10 19.23
N ASP A 542 16.41 5.03 18.48
CA ASP A 542 16.82 3.65 18.79
C ASP A 542 15.98 2.85 19.83
N TYR A 543 14.92 3.44 20.38
CA TYR A 543 13.96 2.71 21.22
C TYR A 543 12.71 2.28 20.44
N ILE A 544 12.13 1.15 20.84
CA ILE A 544 11.08 0.42 20.12
C ILE A 544 9.96 0.04 21.10
N GLY A 545 8.71 0.14 20.62
CA GLY A 545 7.53 -0.25 21.38
C GLY A 545 7.21 -1.72 21.21
N VAL A 546 6.65 -2.28 22.28
CA VAL A 546 6.20 -3.68 22.33
C VAL A 546 4.68 -3.71 22.41
N TYR A 547 4.11 -4.59 21.59
CA TYR A 547 2.68 -4.72 21.42
C TYR A 547 2.27 -6.19 21.62
N THR A 548 1.18 -6.43 22.34
CA THR A 548 0.62 -7.77 22.49
C THR A 548 -0.07 -8.17 21.18
N ARG A 549 0.26 -9.34 20.65
CA ARG A 549 -0.23 -9.84 19.35
C ARG A 549 -1.64 -10.43 19.47
N ILE A 550 -2.67 -9.73 18.98
CA ILE A 550 -4.07 -10.13 19.21
C ILE A 550 -4.44 -11.45 18.53
N SER A 551 -3.83 -11.81 17.40
CA SER A 551 -4.14 -13.04 16.68
C SER A 551 -3.95 -14.31 17.52
N VAL A 552 -3.09 -14.28 18.55
CA VAL A 552 -2.84 -15.42 19.44
C VAL A 552 -3.93 -15.58 20.50
N TYR A 553 -4.64 -14.50 20.83
CA TYR A 553 -5.61 -14.47 21.93
C TYR A 553 -7.06 -14.59 21.46
N ILE A 554 -7.32 -14.80 20.16
CA ILE A 554 -8.69 -14.83 19.62
C ILE A 554 -9.56 -15.88 20.29
N ASP A 555 -9.03 -17.08 20.56
CA ASP A 555 -9.80 -18.15 21.20
C ASP A 555 -10.12 -17.82 22.67
N TRP A 556 -9.16 -17.25 23.41
CA TRP A 556 -9.38 -16.77 24.77
C TRP A 556 -10.40 -15.62 24.81
N ILE A 557 -10.31 -14.68 23.87
CA ILE A 557 -11.27 -13.57 23.74
C ILE A 557 -12.68 -14.12 23.48
N ARG A 558 -12.83 -15.06 22.55
CA ARG A 558 -14.12 -15.70 22.25
C ARG A 558 -14.70 -16.46 23.42
N LEU A 559 -13.86 -17.17 24.18
CA LEU A 559 -14.28 -17.93 25.36
C LEU A 559 -14.96 -17.02 26.40
N ILE A 560 -14.40 -15.83 26.64
CA ILE A 560 -14.90 -14.90 27.67
C ILE A 560 -16.07 -14.07 27.16
N VAL A 561 -15.96 -13.53 25.95
CA VAL A 561 -16.96 -12.60 25.39
C VAL A 561 -18.19 -13.37 24.88
N GLY A 562 -18.02 -14.62 24.47
CA GLY A 562 -19.09 -15.46 23.94
C GLY A 562 -19.76 -14.85 22.71
N ASN A 563 -21.09 -14.87 22.70
CA ASN A 563 -21.91 -14.41 21.58
C ASN A 563 -22.21 -12.89 21.58
N ASP A 564 -21.43 -12.07 22.30
CA ASP A 564 -21.67 -10.64 22.45
C ASP A 564 -21.32 -9.79 21.19
N GLY A 565 -21.35 -10.42 20.01
CA GLY A 565 -21.18 -9.74 18.73
C GLY A 565 -19.75 -9.30 18.45
N ILE A 566 -18.76 -10.12 18.83
CA ILE A 566 -17.43 -10.10 18.21
C ILE A 566 -17.59 -10.37 16.73
N VAL A 567 -16.79 -9.68 15.92
CA VAL A 567 -16.77 -9.90 14.48
C VAL A 567 -15.33 -10.12 14.04
N THR A 568 -15.02 -11.35 13.64
CA THR A 568 -13.77 -11.68 12.93
C THR A 568 -13.97 -11.54 11.42
N VAL A 569 -12.90 -11.33 10.68
CA VAL A 569 -12.93 -11.05 9.25
C VAL A 569 -13.48 -12.21 8.40
N LYS A 570 -13.51 -13.44 8.94
CA LYS A 570 -14.15 -14.62 8.33
C LYS A 570 -15.69 -14.62 8.33
N GLU A 571 -16.35 -13.81 9.16
CA GLU A 571 -17.83 -13.76 9.20
C GLU A 571 -18.37 -12.65 8.30
N ASN A 572 -18.44 -12.93 6.99
CA ASN A 572 -19.48 -12.47 6.04
C ASN A 572 -19.08 -12.75 4.58
N LEU A 573 -18.77 -14.01 4.28
CA LEU A 573 -19.05 -14.60 2.97
C LEU A 573 -20.30 -15.48 3.10
N ALA A 574 -21.36 -14.94 3.71
CA ALA A 574 -22.69 -15.47 3.47
C ALA A 574 -23.06 -15.02 2.06
N CYS A 575 -23.12 -15.98 1.13
CA CYS A 575 -23.69 -15.83 -0.19
C CYS A 575 -24.95 -14.96 -0.09
N THR A 576 -24.95 -13.80 -0.75
CA THR A 576 -26.19 -13.16 -1.14
C THR A 576 -26.88 -14.11 -2.09
N HIS A 577 -27.71 -14.99 -1.54
CA HIS A 577 -28.77 -15.65 -2.28
C HIS A 577 -29.61 -14.53 -2.89
N HIS A 578 -29.38 -14.25 -4.17
CA HIS A 578 -30.45 -13.79 -5.02
C HIS A 578 -31.57 -14.81 -4.85
N ARG A 579 -32.65 -14.39 -4.16
CA ARG A 579 -33.98 -14.97 -4.33
C ARG A 579 -34.39 -14.74 -5.78
N SER A 580 -33.83 -15.53 -6.69
CA SER A 580 -34.41 -15.75 -8.00
C SER A 580 -35.65 -16.60 -7.76
N ARG A 581 -36.80 -16.04 -8.12
CA ARG A 581 -38.09 -16.72 -8.10
C ARG A 581 -37.94 -18.12 -8.69
N ILE A 582 -38.23 -19.12 -7.88
CA ILE A 582 -38.72 -20.41 -8.34
C ILE A 582 -39.91 -20.08 -9.24
N THR A 583 -39.69 -20.17 -10.55
CA THR A 583 -40.78 -20.28 -11.52
C THR A 583 -40.70 -21.71 -12.00
N VAL A 584 -41.74 -22.46 -11.65
CA VAL A 584 -41.99 -23.84 -12.00
C VAL A 584 -41.92 -23.99 -13.52
N LEU A 585 -40.80 -24.47 -14.08
CA LEU A 585 -40.77 -24.89 -15.49
C LEU A 585 -39.63 -25.86 -15.88
N SER A 586 -39.07 -26.63 -14.93
CA SER A 586 -38.02 -27.62 -15.24
C SER A 586 -38.23 -29.00 -14.58
N LEU A 587 -39.39 -29.21 -13.94
CA LEU A 587 -39.82 -30.52 -13.42
C LEU A 587 -40.78 -31.29 -14.37
N LEU A 588 -41.02 -30.77 -15.57
CA LEU A 588 -41.90 -31.37 -16.59
C LEU A 588 -41.16 -32.07 -17.75
N LEU A 589 -39.84 -32.12 -17.73
CA LEU A 589 -39.03 -32.78 -18.77
C LEU A 589 -38.24 -34.02 -18.29
N PHE A 590 -38.41 -34.43 -17.04
CA PHE A 590 -37.81 -35.66 -16.50
C PHE A 590 -38.80 -36.83 -16.35
N PHE A 591 -40.05 -36.68 -16.82
CA PHE A 591 -41.09 -37.71 -16.75
C PHE A 591 -41.56 -38.26 -18.12
N ILE A 592 -40.87 -37.94 -19.22
CA ILE A 592 -41.14 -38.54 -20.54
C ILE A 592 -39.84 -39.14 -21.10
N CYS A 593 -39.32 -40.18 -20.45
CA CYS A 593 -38.39 -41.13 -21.07
C CYS A 593 -38.21 -42.45 -20.27
N LEU A 594 -39.25 -42.88 -19.53
CA LEU A 594 -39.25 -44.16 -18.81
C LEU A 594 -40.60 -44.89 -18.93
N SER A 595 -41.20 -44.83 -20.11
CA SER A 595 -42.33 -45.67 -20.49
C SER A 595 -42.38 -45.76 -22.01
N HIS A 596 -41.61 -46.68 -22.59
CA HIS A 596 -41.92 -47.44 -23.82
C HIS A 596 -40.82 -48.50 -24.04
N VAL A 597 -40.77 -49.47 -23.12
CA VAL A 597 -40.38 -50.85 -23.44
C VAL A 597 -41.60 -51.69 -23.06
N HIS A 598 -42.49 -51.91 -24.04
CA HIS A 598 -43.14 -53.18 -24.31
C HIS A 598 -44.25 -53.02 -25.34
N ILE A 599 -44.20 -53.93 -26.32
CA ILE A 599 -45.25 -54.44 -27.21
C ILE A 599 -45.02 -54.12 -28.71
N LEU A 600 -44.62 -55.22 -29.38
CA LEU A 600 -44.57 -55.57 -30.81
C LEU A 600 -43.33 -55.15 -31.61
#